data_AF-A0A6M4P5U2-F1
#
_entry.id   AF-A0A6M4P5U2-F1
#
_cell.length_a   1.000
_cell.length_b   1.000
_cell.length_c   1.000
_cell.angle_alpha   90.00
_cell.angle_beta   90.00
_cell.angle_gamma   90.00
#
_symmetry.space_group_name_H-M   'P 1'
#
loop_
_entity.id
_entity.type
_entity.pdbx_description
1 polymer ?
#
loop_
_entity_poly.entity_id
_entity_poly.type
_entity_poly.pdbx_seq_one_letter_code
_entity_poly.pdbx_strand_id
1 'polypeptide(L)'
;MSQIKRLEQKRQEALDKANRIKKQIEKQLNGQKFVLGGMLMAIAEHEPDRIPQILADIDRYVTRKADISRLESFKSEIGNNIPKDALLSSSEQNKASSDDDMTQFFKTELE
;
A
#
# COMPACT_ATOMS: atom_id res chain seq x y z
N MET A 1 -6.89 -17.77 50.51
CA MET A 1 -5.63 -17.73 49.74
C MET A 1 -5.60 -18.71 48.55
N SER A 2 -6.14 -19.93 48.63
CA SER A 2 -6.05 -20.93 47.54
C SER A 2 -6.86 -20.61 46.26
N GLN A 3 -8.04 -20.00 46.40
CA GLN A 3 -8.89 -19.64 45.25
C GLN A 3 -8.28 -18.53 44.38
N ILE A 4 -7.68 -17.51 44.99
CA ILE A 4 -7.00 -16.42 44.26
C ILE A 4 -5.86 -16.99 43.41
N LYS A 5 -5.01 -17.85 43.99
CA LYS A 5 -3.93 -18.52 43.27
C LYS A 5 -4.44 -19.37 42.09
N ARG A 6 -5.58 -20.05 42.24
CA ARG A 6 -6.20 -20.83 41.17
C ARG A 6 -6.75 -19.93 40.05
N LEU A 7 -7.32 -18.77 40.39
CA LEU A 7 -7.79 -17.80 39.41
C LEU A 7 -6.63 -17.15 38.66
N GLU A 8 -5.53 -16.82 39.34
CA GLU A 8 -4.31 -16.31 38.71
C GLU A 8 -3.71 -17.34 37.74
N GLN A 9 -3.67 -18.61 38.12
CA GLN A 9 -3.20 -19.67 37.23
C GLN A 9 -4.09 -19.79 35.97
N LYS A 10 -5.42 -19.77 36.14
CA LYS A 10 -6.35 -19.75 34.99
C LYS A 10 -6.16 -18.52 34.10
N ARG A 11 -5.88 -17.36 34.70
CA ARG A 11 -5.57 -16.13 33.95
C ARG A 11 -4.32 -16.31 33.11
N GLN A 12 -3.26 -16.88 33.70
CA GLN A 12 -2.00 -17.11 32.99
C GLN A 12 -2.19 -18.10 31.83
N GLU A 13 -2.89 -19.21 32.07
CA GLU A 13 -3.20 -20.19 31.02
C GLU A 13 -4.01 -19.58 29.86
N ALA A 14 -4.96 -18.69 30.17
CA ALA A 14 -5.73 -17.97 29.16
C ALA A 14 -4.86 -16.99 28.36
N LEU A 15 -3.96 -16.25 29.02
CA LEU A 15 -3.01 -15.35 28.35
C LEU A 15 -2.04 -16.12 27.45
N ASP A 16 -1.55 -17.26 27.90
CA ASP A 16 -0.65 -18.10 27.10
C ASP A 16 -1.35 -18.67 25.86
N LYS A 17 -2.61 -19.09 25.99
CA LYS A 17 -3.44 -19.49 24.85
C LYS A 17 -3.66 -18.34 23.88
N ALA A 18 -4.00 -17.16 24.38
CA ALA A 18 -4.17 -15.96 23.55
C ALA A 18 -2.88 -15.61 22.80
N ASN A 19 -1.72 -15.68 23.45
CA ASN A 19 -0.43 -15.44 22.83
C ASN A 19 -0.09 -16.46 21.73
N ARG A 20 -0.44 -17.74 21.92
CA ARG A 20 -0.25 -18.77 20.88
C ARG A 20 -1.12 -18.49 19.66
N ILE A 21 -2.38 -18.14 19.87
CA ILE A 21 -3.32 -17.80 18.78
C ILE A 21 -2.81 -16.56 18.03
N LYS A 22 -2.38 -15.52 18.76
CA LYS A 22 -1.79 -14.31 18.16
C LYS A 22 -0.60 -14.66 17.24
N LYS A 23 0.33 -15.49 17.71
CA LYS A 23 1.47 -15.95 16.90
C LYS A 23 1.05 -16.72 15.65
N GLN A 24 0.01 -17.55 15.73
CA GLN A 24 -0.52 -18.27 14.57
C GLN A 24 -1.12 -17.31 13.54
N ILE A 25 -1.88 -16.32 13.99
CA ILE A 25 -2.44 -15.27 13.12
C ILE A 25 -1.31 -14.50 12.43
N GLU A 26 -0.31 -14.05 13.19
CA GLU A 26 0.85 -13.34 12.64
C GLU A 26 1.61 -14.18 11.61
N LYS A 27 1.79 -15.48 11.87
CA LYS A 27 2.43 -16.41 10.93
C LYS A 27 1.63 -16.55 9.64
N GLN A 28 0.31 -16.73 9.72
CA GLN A 28 -0.54 -16.83 8.54
C GLN A 28 -0.56 -15.53 7.74
N LEU A 29 -0.70 -14.39 8.42
CA LEU A 29 -0.69 -13.07 7.78
C LEU A 29 0.64 -12.80 7.07
N ASN A 30 1.76 -13.15 7.69
CA ASN A 30 3.07 -13.01 7.06
C ASN A 30 3.23 -13.92 5.84
N GLY A 31 2.71 -15.15 5.89
CA GLY A 31 2.67 -16.04 4.74
C GLY A 31 1.87 -15.47 3.57
N GLN A 32 0.69 -14.90 3.84
CA GLN A 32 -0.14 -14.25 2.82
C GLN A 32 0.57 -13.04 2.18
N LYS A 33 1.24 -12.21 2.99
CA LYS A 33 2.04 -11.08 2.48
C LYS A 33 3.18 -11.53 1.58
N PHE A 34 3.85 -12.63 1.93
CA PHE A 34 4.93 -13.19 1.12
C PHE A 34 4.41 -13.65 -0.25
N VAL A 35 3.29 -14.37 -0.28
CA VAL A 35 2.65 -14.81 -1.53
C VAL A 35 2.23 -13.62 -2.39
N LEU A 36 1.61 -12.60 -1.80
CA LEU A 36 1.22 -11.38 -2.54
C LEU A 36 2.44 -10.62 -3.09
N GLY A 37 3.53 -10.54 -2.33
CA GLY A 37 4.78 -9.92 -2.79
C GLY A 37 5.39 -10.67 -3.98
N GLY A 38 5.47 -12.00 -3.90
CA GLY A 38 5.95 -12.82 -5.02
C GLY A 38 5.08 -12.71 -6.27
N MET A 39 3.75 -12.66 -6.09
CA MET A 39 2.81 -12.42 -7.19
C MET A 39 3.04 -11.05 -7.84
N LEU A 40 3.25 -9.99 -7.04
CA LEU A 40 3.50 -8.64 -7.56
C LEU A 40 4.82 -8.58 -8.35
N MET A 41 5.86 -9.27 -7.88
CA MET A 41 7.14 -9.39 -8.61
C MET A 41 6.97 -10.11 -9.94
N ALA A 42 6.24 -11.23 -9.97
CA ALA A 42 5.98 -11.96 -11.21
C ALA A 42 5.17 -11.12 -12.22
N ILE A 43 4.20 -10.33 -11.75
CA ILE A 43 3.47 -9.38 -12.60
C ILE A 43 4.43 -8.36 -13.19
N ALA A 44 5.30 -7.75 -12.38
CA ALA A 44 6.27 -6.77 -12.88
C ALA A 44 7.22 -7.36 -13.92
N GLU A 45 7.57 -8.65 -13.81
CA GLU A 45 8.44 -9.35 -14.75
C GLU A 45 7.74 -9.73 -16.06
N HIS A 46 6.48 -10.17 -16.01
CA HIS A 46 5.77 -10.72 -17.18
C HIS A 46 4.81 -9.73 -17.84
N GLU A 47 4.38 -8.68 -17.13
CA GLU A 47 3.46 -7.64 -17.60
C GLU A 47 4.05 -6.23 -17.37
N PRO A 48 5.09 -5.80 -18.13
CA PRO A 48 5.79 -4.53 -17.90
C PRO A 48 4.88 -3.29 -17.95
N ASP A 49 3.80 -3.34 -18.72
CA ASP A 49 2.81 -2.25 -18.84
C ASP A 49 2.12 -1.92 -17.51
N ARG A 50 2.14 -2.84 -16.54
CA ARG A 50 1.54 -2.64 -15.22
C ARG A 50 2.49 -2.03 -14.21
N ILE A 51 3.79 -1.98 -14.49
CA ILE A 51 4.80 -1.42 -13.59
C ILE A 51 4.47 0.04 -13.18
N PRO A 52 4.01 0.96 -14.06
CA PRO A 52 3.65 2.32 -13.64
C PRO A 52 2.56 2.36 -12.57
N GLN A 53 1.53 1.52 -12.72
CA GLN A 53 0.44 1.41 -11.73
C GLN A 53 0.95 0.82 -10.41
N ILE A 54 1.81 -0.20 -10.48
CA ILE A 54 2.42 -0.82 -9.29
C ILE A 54 3.25 0.19 -8.51
N LEU A 55 4.07 0.99 -9.20
CA LEU A 55 4.87 2.05 -8.57
C LEU A 55 3.97 3.10 -7.91
N ALA A 56 2.91 3.55 -8.59
CA ALA A 56 1.95 4.50 -8.05
C ALA A 56 1.23 3.95 -6.80
N ASP A 57 0.84 2.67 -6.81
CA ASP A 57 0.22 2.01 -5.67
C ASP A 57 1.19 1.87 -4.49
N ILE A 58 2.47 1.57 -4.74
CA ILE A 58 3.51 1.54 -3.70
C ILE A 58 3.62 2.91 -3.04
N ASP A 59 3.74 3.98 -3.83
CA ASP A 59 3.87 5.33 -3.28
C ASP A 59 2.61 5.80 -2.54
N ARG A 60 1.42 5.33 -2.93
CA ARG A 60 0.15 5.64 -2.27
C ARG A 60 -0.06 4.88 -0.96
N TYR A 61 0.24 3.59 -0.92
CA TYR A 61 -0.13 2.72 0.19
C TYR A 61 1.01 2.41 1.16
N VAL A 62 2.27 2.64 0.79
CA VAL A 62 3.43 2.42 1.67
C VAL A 62 3.80 3.73 2.37
N THR A 63 3.29 3.90 3.59
CA THR A 63 3.40 5.17 4.34
C THR A 63 4.46 5.16 5.44
N ARG A 64 4.95 3.99 5.84
CA ARG A 64 5.99 3.87 6.88
C ARG A 64 7.37 4.14 6.30
N LYS A 65 8.11 5.11 6.86
CA LYS A 65 9.48 5.46 6.43
C LYS A 65 10.41 4.25 6.27
N ALA A 66 10.39 3.33 7.22
CA ALA A 66 11.23 2.12 7.16
C ALA A 66 10.85 1.19 5.99
N ASP A 67 9.57 1.15 5.61
CA ASP A 67 9.09 0.33 4.50
C ASP A 67 9.36 1.03 3.16
N ILE A 68 9.22 2.35 3.09
CA ILE A 68 9.64 3.19 1.96
C ILE A 68 11.12 2.93 1.63
N SER A 69 12.01 3.09 2.62
CA SER A 69 13.46 2.88 2.43
C SER A 69 13.81 1.47 1.95
N ARG A 70 13.04 0.44 2.33
CA ARG A 70 13.25 -0.94 1.86
C ARG A 70 12.83 -1.14 0.41
N LEU A 71 11.83 -0.39 -0.06
CA LEU A 71 11.29 -0.51 -1.41
C LEU A 71 12.01 0.37 -2.43
N GLU A 72 12.82 1.35 -2.01
CA GLU A 72 13.55 2.21 -2.95
C GLU A 72 14.37 1.43 -3.99
N SER A 73 15.13 0.42 -3.55
CA SER A 73 15.91 -0.42 -4.47
C SER A 73 15.00 -1.18 -5.45
N PHE A 74 13.87 -1.69 -4.98
CA PHE A 74 12.91 -2.41 -5.82
C PHE A 74 12.23 -1.48 -6.84
N LYS A 75 11.82 -0.27 -6.41
CA LYS A 75 11.25 0.75 -7.30
C LYS A 75 12.23 1.12 -8.42
N SER A 76 13.50 1.29 -8.07
CA SER A 76 14.55 1.57 -9.06
C SER A 76 14.76 0.41 -10.03
N GLU A 77 14.73 -0.82 -9.55
CA GLU A 77 14.95 -2.02 -10.37
C GLU A 77 13.83 -2.21 -11.41
N ILE A 78 12.56 -2.18 -10.97
CA ILE A 78 11.43 -2.38 -11.88
C ILE A 78 11.18 -1.16 -12.78
N GLY A 79 11.47 0.06 -12.30
CA GLY A 79 11.35 1.28 -13.10
C GLY A 79 12.28 1.32 -14.31
N ASN A 80 13.45 0.67 -14.23
CA ASN A 80 14.38 0.55 -15.35
C ASN A 80 13.91 -0.41 -16.45
N ASN A 81 12.95 -1.30 -16.16
CA ASN A 81 12.38 -2.25 -17.13
C ASN A 81 11.22 -1.66 -17.95
N ILE A 82 10.89 -0.38 -17.75
CA ILE A 82 9.86 0.33 -18.51
C ILE A 82 10.54 1.08 -19.66
N PRO A 83 10.07 0.97 -20.92
CA PRO A 83 10.46 1.88 -21.98
C PRO A 83 10.21 3.34 -21.55
N LYS A 84 11.23 4.21 -21.72
CA LYS A 84 11.25 5.58 -21.18
C LYS A 84 10.03 6.45 -21.54
N ASP A 85 9.31 6.09 -22.61
CA ASP A 85 8.15 6.82 -23.11
C ASP A 85 6.89 6.69 -22.20
N ALA A 86 6.81 5.67 -21.34
CA ALA A 86 5.65 5.46 -20.46
C ALA A 86 5.72 6.19 -19.09
N LEU A 87 6.90 6.66 -18.68
CA LEU A 87 7.12 7.33 -17.39
C LEU A 87 6.72 8.82 -17.39
N LEU A 88 6.53 9.42 -18.56
CA LEU A 88 6.23 10.85 -18.72
C LEU A 88 4.72 11.19 -18.67
N SER A 89 3.83 10.19 -18.73
CA SER A 89 2.38 10.42 -18.82
C SER A 89 1.71 10.69 -17.45
N SER A 90 2.34 10.27 -16.34
CA SER A 90 1.73 10.33 -15.00
C SER A 90 2.17 11.53 -14.14
N SER A 91 3.13 12.35 -14.60
CA SER A 91 3.62 13.53 -13.87
C SER A 91 2.93 14.85 -14.27
N GLU A 92 2.15 14.89 -15.36
CA GLU A 92 1.51 16.13 -15.84
C GLU A 92 0.02 16.28 -15.49
N GLN A 93 -0.65 15.26 -14.94
CA GLN A 93 -2.11 15.34 -14.72
C GLN A 93 -2.55 15.92 -13.36
N ASN A 94 -1.63 16.35 -12.49
CA ASN A 94 -1.99 16.91 -11.17
C ASN A 94 -1.49 18.35 -10.95
N LYS A 95 -1.27 19.13 -12.01
CA LYS A 95 -0.98 20.57 -11.90
C LYS A 95 -1.85 21.36 -12.87
N ALA A 96 -2.69 22.22 -12.29
CA ALA A 96 -3.55 23.23 -12.93
C ALA A 96 -4.95 22.75 -13.40
N SER A 97 -5.92 22.85 -12.49
CA SER A 97 -7.28 23.33 -12.79
C SER A 97 -7.91 23.87 -11.52
N SER A 98 -7.31 24.94 -11.00
CA SER A 98 -7.99 25.89 -10.14
C SER A 98 -7.59 27.26 -10.64
N ASP A 99 -8.61 28.04 -10.97
CA ASP A 99 -8.61 29.38 -11.55
C ASP A 99 -8.76 29.40 -13.08
N ASP A 100 -9.74 30.22 -13.50
CA ASP A 100 -10.20 30.55 -14.86
C ASP A 100 -11.23 29.60 -15.51
N ASP A 101 -12.52 29.77 -15.16
CA ASP A 101 -13.54 30.31 -16.10
C ASP A 101 -14.95 30.28 -15.46
N MET A 102 -15.33 31.38 -14.79
CA MET A 102 -16.69 31.60 -14.25
C MET A 102 -17.32 32.86 -14.85
N THR A 103 -17.04 33.13 -16.13
CA THR A 103 -17.48 34.37 -16.81
C THR A 103 -18.37 34.16 -18.03
N GLN A 104 -18.85 32.94 -18.29
CA GLN A 104 -19.67 32.66 -19.47
C GLN A 104 -21.17 32.40 -19.22
N PHE A 105 -21.70 32.66 -18.02
CA PHE A 105 -23.11 32.31 -17.69
C PHE A 105 -24.12 33.47 -17.58
N PHE A 106 -23.75 34.73 -17.84
CA PHE A 106 -24.70 35.86 -17.81
C PHE A 106 -24.66 36.72 -19.07
N LYS A 107 -24.95 36.12 -20.23
CA LYS A 107 -25.23 36.91 -21.43
C LYS A 107 -26.41 36.34 -22.22
N THR A 108 -27.58 36.36 -21.59
CA THR A 108 -28.86 36.30 -22.29
C THR A 108 -29.85 37.19 -21.55
N GLU A 109 -30.60 37.98 -22.33
CA GLU A 109 -31.67 38.93 -21.94
C GLU A 109 -31.22 40.34 -21.55
N LEU A 110 -31.15 41.22 -22.55
CA LEU A 110 -31.79 42.54 -22.58
C LEU A 110 -31.58 43.17 -23.97
N GLU A 111 -32.50 42.88 -24.90
CA GLU A 111 -32.93 43.77 -25.98
C GLU A 111 -34.44 43.68 -26.11
#